data_AF-A0A315XL36-F1
#
_entry.id   AF-A0A315XL36-F1
#
_cell.length_a   1.000
_cell.length_b   1.000
_cell.length_c   1.000
_cell.angle_alpha   90.00
_cell.angle_beta   90.00
_cell.angle_gamma   90.00
#
_symmetry.space_group_name_H-M   'P 1'
#
loop_
_entity.id
_entity.type
_entity.pdbx_description
1 polymer ?
#
loop_
_entity_poly.entity_id
_entity_poly.type
_entity_poly.pdbx_seq_one_letter_code
_entity_poly.pdbx_strand_id
1 'polypeptide(L)'
;MNLSHVERYFADFLSAIESGEEIPLYGNKYPLKLSSNLFIIGTVNVDETTYMFSPKVLDRANTIEFDTVSAWDYMSLKEEYDDFKGDIDYLQSPLEGSDISKLNIDDLKEILSEITCGNDCLWEILAKELTELQEILKISGFDFGFRVINEILRFMMVAWRYENSPGEWDNWERYFDAQIKQKILPKLHGSEKAIGAVLTKLFNTCLEERNNNENPKNFEISKENCRYYTSALKLKDMAKVLSDQRYVSFIN
;
A
#
# COMPACT_ATOMS: atom_id res chain seq x y z
N MET A 1 -11.70 6.54 12.70
CA MET A 1 -11.12 5.39 13.43
C MET A 1 -10.04 5.80 14.44
N ASN A 2 -9.29 6.88 14.23
CA ASN A 2 -8.12 7.24 15.05
C ASN A 2 -8.39 8.22 16.22
N LEU A 3 -9.65 8.36 16.67
CA LEU A 3 -9.99 9.12 17.88
C LEU A 3 -9.54 8.43 19.18
N SER A 4 -9.20 7.14 19.10
CA SER A 4 -8.53 6.39 20.15
C SER A 4 -7.61 5.34 19.53
N HIS A 5 -6.71 4.76 20.32
CA HIS A 5 -5.86 3.66 19.88
C HIS A 5 -6.71 2.48 19.37
N VAL A 6 -6.73 2.29 18.05
CA VAL A 6 -7.57 1.28 17.39
C VAL A 6 -7.30 -0.13 17.90
N GLU A 7 -6.04 -0.45 18.20
CA GLU A 7 -5.71 -1.75 18.78
C GLU A 7 -6.43 -2.05 20.10
N ARG A 8 -6.86 -1.05 20.88
CA ARG A 8 -7.49 -1.29 22.20
C ARG A 8 -8.90 -1.84 22.10
N TYR A 9 -9.62 -1.52 21.03
CA TYR A 9 -11.01 -1.94 20.85
C TYR A 9 -11.20 -2.86 19.64
N PHE A 10 -10.21 -2.96 18.77
CA PHE A 10 -10.31 -3.65 17.48
C PHE A 10 -9.34 -4.81 17.30
N ALA A 11 -8.45 -5.09 18.27
CA ALA A 11 -7.46 -6.16 18.16
C ALA A 11 -8.09 -7.55 17.92
N ASP A 12 -9.16 -7.88 18.63
CA ASP A 12 -9.82 -9.20 18.48
C ASP A 12 -10.42 -9.37 17.08
N PHE A 13 -11.00 -8.29 16.52
CA PHE A 13 -11.49 -8.28 15.14
C PHE A 13 -10.34 -8.44 14.14
N LEU A 14 -9.24 -7.69 14.30
CA LEU A 14 -8.07 -7.82 13.43
C LEU A 14 -7.47 -9.23 13.47
N SER A 15 -7.47 -9.87 14.63
CA SER A 15 -7.01 -11.25 14.78
C SER A 15 -7.96 -12.24 14.09
N ALA A 16 -9.27 -12.12 14.33
CA ALA A 16 -10.28 -13.03 13.77
C ALA A 16 -10.41 -12.93 12.25
N ILE A 17 -10.23 -11.74 11.67
CA ILE A 17 -10.22 -11.56 10.21
C ILE A 17 -9.04 -12.33 9.57
N GLU A 18 -7.91 -12.43 10.28
CA GLU A 18 -6.70 -13.10 9.78
C GLU A 18 -6.73 -14.61 10.04
N SER A 19 -7.11 -15.04 11.24
CA SER A 19 -7.11 -16.47 11.64
C SER A 19 -8.37 -17.23 11.25
N GLY A 20 -9.49 -16.52 11.03
CA GLY A 20 -10.81 -17.13 10.86
C GLY A 20 -11.41 -17.69 12.16
N GLU A 21 -10.78 -17.43 13.30
CA GLU A 21 -11.25 -17.86 14.62
C GLU A 21 -12.44 -17.01 15.10
N GLU A 22 -13.22 -17.58 16.02
CA GLU A 22 -14.36 -16.89 16.62
C GLU A 22 -13.91 -15.92 17.71
N ILE A 23 -14.49 -14.73 17.76
CA ILE A 23 -14.16 -13.69 18.74
C ILE A 23 -14.87 -14.01 20.07
N PRO A 24 -14.13 -14.16 21.19
CA PRO A 24 -14.76 -14.34 22.49
C PRO A 24 -15.46 -13.05 22.93
N LEU A 25 -16.73 -13.17 23.36
CA LEU A 25 -17.51 -12.03 23.83
C LEU A 25 -17.55 -12.00 25.36
N TYR A 26 -17.06 -10.93 25.98
CA TYR A 26 -17.10 -10.77 27.44
C TYR A 26 -18.54 -10.82 27.96
N GLY A 27 -18.82 -11.72 28.90
CA GLY A 27 -20.15 -11.89 29.49
C GLY A 27 -21.14 -12.71 28.66
N ASN A 28 -20.71 -13.25 27.50
CA ASN A 28 -21.52 -14.15 26.69
C ASN A 28 -20.79 -15.50 26.50
N LYS A 29 -21.54 -16.61 26.52
CA LYS A 29 -20.97 -17.95 26.30
C LYS A 29 -20.74 -18.27 24.83
N TYR A 30 -21.40 -17.54 23.93
CA TYR A 30 -21.32 -17.78 22.49
C TYR A 30 -20.33 -16.80 21.87
N PRO A 31 -19.24 -17.29 21.25
CA PRO A 31 -18.30 -16.43 20.54
C PRO A 31 -18.91 -15.95 19.21
N LEU A 32 -18.39 -14.84 18.69
CA LEU A 32 -18.83 -14.23 17.45
C LEU A 32 -17.98 -14.73 16.29
N LYS A 33 -18.59 -15.45 15.35
CA LYS A 33 -17.95 -15.83 14.08
C LYS A 33 -18.15 -14.73 13.04
N LEU A 34 -17.05 -14.21 12.49
CA LEU A 34 -17.10 -13.27 11.37
C LEU A 34 -17.47 -14.00 10.08
N SER A 35 -18.33 -13.39 9.27
CA SER A 35 -18.69 -13.94 7.96
C SER A 35 -17.62 -13.63 6.92
N SER A 36 -17.44 -14.52 5.94
CA SER A 36 -16.41 -14.36 4.89
C SER A 36 -16.70 -13.23 3.88
N ASN A 37 -17.89 -12.62 3.96
CA ASN A 37 -18.32 -11.50 3.14
C ASN A 37 -18.34 -10.17 3.92
N LEU A 38 -17.80 -10.15 5.14
CA LEU A 38 -17.69 -8.92 5.93
C LEU A 38 -16.39 -8.19 5.58
N PHE A 39 -16.53 -6.97 5.08
CA PHE A 39 -15.43 -6.04 4.86
C PHE A 39 -15.56 -4.87 5.81
N ILE A 40 -14.45 -4.39 6.35
CA ILE A 40 -14.42 -3.29 7.30
C ILE A 40 -13.56 -2.18 6.72
N ILE A 41 -14.17 -1.02 6.49
CA ILE A 41 -13.51 0.17 5.98
C ILE A 41 -13.47 1.21 7.07
N GLY A 42 -12.27 1.72 7.33
CA GLY A 42 -12.00 2.74 8.33
C GLY A 42 -11.65 4.07 7.70
N THR A 43 -12.30 5.16 8.13
CA THR A 43 -11.89 6.51 7.79
C THR A 43 -11.10 7.15 8.92
N VAL A 44 -10.13 7.98 8.58
CA VAL A 44 -9.15 8.57 9.50
C VAL A 44 -9.02 10.04 9.17
N ASN A 45 -9.16 10.88 10.19
CA ASN A 45 -8.85 12.30 10.05
C ASN A 45 -7.37 12.49 10.37
N VAL A 46 -6.68 13.21 9.50
CA VAL A 46 -5.23 13.46 9.55
C VAL A 46 -4.87 14.62 10.50
N ASP A 47 -5.87 15.27 11.10
CA ASP A 47 -5.69 16.43 11.97
C ASP A 47 -4.87 16.14 13.24
N GLU A 48 -4.18 17.18 13.75
CA GLU A 48 -3.22 17.20 14.87
C GLU A 48 -3.67 16.48 16.17
N THR A 49 -4.95 16.14 16.31
CA THR A 49 -5.55 15.61 17.55
C THR A 49 -5.77 14.10 17.55
N THR A 50 -5.22 13.37 16.59
CA THR A 50 -5.48 11.93 16.44
C THR A 50 -4.26 11.04 16.71
N TYR A 51 -4.52 9.81 17.15
CA TYR A 51 -3.46 8.84 17.42
C TYR A 51 -2.97 8.22 16.10
N MET A 52 -1.66 8.20 15.88
CA MET A 52 -1.07 7.42 14.78
C MET A 52 -1.43 5.94 14.95
N PHE A 53 -1.66 5.26 13.83
CA PHE A 53 -1.83 3.81 13.85
C PHE A 53 -0.53 3.11 14.22
N SER A 54 -0.64 2.09 15.06
CA SER A 54 0.51 1.23 15.32
C SER A 54 0.87 0.42 14.06
N PRO A 55 2.15 0.04 13.91
CA PRO A 55 2.58 -0.86 12.83
C PRO A 55 1.76 -2.16 12.75
N LYS A 56 1.26 -2.66 13.89
CA LYS A 56 0.40 -3.86 13.96
C LYS A 56 -0.95 -3.69 13.26
N VAL A 57 -1.49 -2.47 13.23
CA VAL A 57 -2.73 -2.16 12.52
C VAL A 57 -2.42 -1.94 11.03
N LEU A 58 -1.38 -1.18 10.71
CA LEU A 58 -0.95 -0.92 9.33
C LEU A 58 -0.51 -2.19 8.60
N ASP A 59 0.01 -3.17 9.32
CA ASP A 59 0.32 -4.49 8.76
C ASP A 59 -0.91 -5.22 8.23
N ARG A 60 -2.12 -4.94 8.76
CA ARG A 60 -3.38 -5.65 8.45
C ARG A 60 -4.40 -4.82 7.69
N ALA A 61 -4.05 -3.57 7.37
CA ALA A 61 -4.89 -2.66 6.62
C ALA A 61 -4.13 -2.18 5.38
N ASN A 62 -4.86 -1.90 4.31
CA ASN A 62 -4.34 -1.08 3.23
C ASN A 62 -4.77 0.38 3.48
N THR A 63 -3.89 1.34 3.24
CA THR A 63 -4.17 2.76 3.54
C THR A 63 -4.40 3.51 2.24
N ILE A 64 -5.57 4.14 2.11
CA ILE A 64 -5.90 4.99 0.96
C ILE A 64 -5.95 6.43 1.43
N GLU A 65 -5.06 7.26 0.86
CA GLU A 65 -5.03 8.70 1.08
C GLU A 65 -5.83 9.39 -0.03
N PHE A 66 -6.63 10.38 0.34
CA PHE A 66 -7.35 11.23 -0.61
C PHE A 66 -6.64 12.57 -0.71
N ASP A 67 -6.13 12.88 -1.89
CA ASP A 67 -5.50 14.16 -2.15
C ASP A 67 -6.56 15.28 -2.16
N THR A 68 -6.20 16.46 -1.65
CA THR A 68 -7.11 17.62 -1.68
C THR A 68 -7.20 18.18 -3.09
N VAL A 69 -8.41 18.25 -3.64
CA VAL A 69 -8.66 18.98 -4.90
C VAL A 69 -8.54 20.49 -4.67
N SER A 70 -8.11 21.23 -5.71
CA SER A 70 -8.05 22.68 -5.61
C SER A 70 -9.45 23.26 -5.39
N ALA A 71 -9.56 24.37 -4.65
CA ALA A 71 -10.84 25.05 -4.46
C ALA A 71 -11.49 25.42 -5.80
N TRP A 72 -10.68 25.75 -6.80
CA TRP A 72 -11.15 26.04 -8.14
C TRP A 72 -11.80 24.82 -8.80
N ASP A 73 -11.14 23.66 -8.78
CA ASP A 73 -11.66 22.44 -9.42
C ASP A 73 -12.93 21.95 -8.74
N TYR A 74 -12.95 21.99 -7.40
CA TYR A 74 -14.13 21.67 -6.60
C TYR A 74 -15.31 22.60 -6.91
N MET A 75 -15.09 23.92 -6.89
CA MET A 75 -16.15 24.90 -7.14
C MET A 75 -16.58 24.95 -8.61
N SER A 76 -15.71 24.54 -9.53
CA SER A 76 -16.02 24.44 -10.95
C SER A 76 -16.81 23.18 -11.30
N LEU A 77 -17.05 22.28 -10.33
CA LEU A 77 -17.67 20.97 -10.56
C LEU A 77 -17.00 20.21 -11.72
N LYS A 78 -15.68 20.38 -11.86
CA LYS A 78 -14.92 19.62 -12.83
C LYS A 78 -14.76 18.21 -12.29
N GLU A 79 -15.63 17.32 -12.72
CA GLU A 79 -15.45 15.89 -12.53
C GLU A 79 -14.50 15.39 -13.62
N GLU A 80 -13.19 15.47 -13.37
CA GLU A 80 -12.23 14.69 -14.13
C GLU A 80 -12.25 13.26 -13.56
N TYR A 81 -13.10 12.40 -14.15
CA TYR A 81 -12.94 10.97 -13.95
C TYR A 81 -11.78 10.52 -14.83
N ASP A 82 -10.79 9.87 -14.22
CA ASP A 82 -9.80 9.11 -15.00
C ASP A 82 -10.55 8.10 -15.87
N ASP A 83 -10.14 7.97 -17.13
CA ASP A 83 -10.68 6.97 -18.03
C ASP A 83 -10.27 5.59 -17.52
N PHE A 84 -11.20 4.90 -16.85
CA PHE A 84 -10.91 3.60 -16.27
C PHE A 84 -10.77 2.56 -17.39
N LYS A 85 -9.58 1.99 -17.55
CA LYS A 85 -9.24 1.10 -18.68
C LYS A 85 -9.49 -0.39 -18.45
N GLY A 86 -9.69 -0.82 -17.20
CA GLY A 86 -9.89 -2.23 -16.86
C GLY A 86 -11.35 -2.64 -16.77
N ASP A 87 -11.59 -3.80 -16.18
CA ASP A 87 -12.92 -4.39 -15.97
C ASP A 87 -13.65 -3.70 -14.79
N ILE A 88 -14.54 -2.77 -15.13
CA ILE A 88 -15.33 -2.04 -14.14
C ILE A 88 -16.39 -2.91 -13.49
N ASP A 89 -16.93 -3.90 -14.21
CA ASP A 89 -17.92 -4.80 -13.66
C ASP A 89 -17.30 -5.67 -12.55
N TYR A 90 -16.07 -6.13 -12.76
CA TYR A 90 -15.27 -6.80 -11.73
C TYR A 90 -15.12 -5.95 -10.46
N LEU A 91 -14.84 -4.65 -10.58
CA LEU A 91 -14.71 -3.75 -9.42
C LEU A 91 -16.05 -3.44 -8.74
N GLN A 92 -17.14 -3.39 -9.50
CA GLN A 92 -18.47 -3.12 -8.98
C GLN A 92 -19.12 -4.34 -8.30
N SER A 93 -18.53 -5.52 -8.48
CA SER A 93 -18.98 -6.81 -7.95
C SER A 93 -18.29 -7.12 -6.60
N PRO A 94 -18.93 -6.84 -5.43
CA PRO A 94 -18.20 -6.75 -4.15
C PRO A 94 -17.63 -8.06 -3.61
N LEU A 95 -18.06 -9.21 -4.17
CA LEU A 95 -17.60 -10.55 -3.76
C LEU A 95 -16.72 -11.21 -4.82
N GLU A 96 -16.55 -10.56 -5.97
CA GLU A 96 -15.69 -11.07 -7.03
C GLU A 96 -14.23 -10.95 -6.61
N GLY A 97 -13.44 -11.98 -6.89
CA GLY A 97 -12.07 -12.07 -6.37
C GLY A 97 -11.95 -12.45 -4.89
N SER A 98 -13.06 -12.75 -4.19
CA SER A 98 -13.00 -13.25 -2.80
C SER A 98 -12.22 -14.56 -2.65
N ASP A 99 -12.08 -15.33 -3.72
CA ASP A 99 -11.23 -16.51 -3.80
C ASP A 99 -9.73 -16.18 -3.70
N ILE A 100 -9.30 -15.00 -4.16
CA ILE A 100 -7.90 -14.54 -4.08
C ILE A 100 -7.43 -14.45 -2.63
N SER A 101 -8.34 -14.08 -1.70
CA SER A 101 -8.03 -14.01 -0.27
C SER A 101 -7.57 -15.35 0.32
N LYS A 102 -7.96 -16.47 -0.30
CA LYS A 102 -7.66 -17.84 0.14
C LYS A 102 -6.37 -18.40 -0.45
N LEU A 103 -5.80 -17.75 -1.49
CA LEU A 103 -4.58 -18.21 -2.13
C LEU A 103 -3.40 -18.13 -1.15
N ASN A 104 -2.67 -19.24 -1.07
CA ASN A 104 -1.42 -19.32 -0.32
C ASN A 104 -0.24 -18.92 -1.22
N ILE A 105 0.98 -18.94 -0.66
CA ILE A 105 2.17 -18.49 -1.40
C ILE A 105 2.54 -19.40 -2.58
N ASP A 106 2.27 -20.70 -2.48
CA ASP A 106 2.53 -21.67 -3.56
C ASP A 106 1.54 -21.47 -4.71
N ASP A 107 0.25 -21.27 -4.40
CA ASP A 107 -0.77 -20.94 -5.41
C ASP A 107 -0.43 -19.63 -6.14
N LEU A 108 -0.01 -18.61 -5.38
CA LEU A 108 0.40 -17.32 -5.94
C LEU A 108 1.64 -17.47 -6.83
N LYS A 109 2.59 -18.30 -6.42
CA LYS A 109 3.80 -18.56 -7.20
C LYS A 109 3.48 -19.22 -8.53
N GLU A 110 2.62 -20.24 -8.53
CA GLU A 110 2.21 -20.95 -9.74
C GLU A 110 1.64 -19.97 -10.76
N ILE A 111 0.64 -19.17 -10.36
CA ILE A 111 -0.04 -18.24 -11.27
C ILE A 111 0.87 -17.09 -11.71
N LEU A 112 1.55 -16.42 -10.77
CA LEU A 112 2.39 -15.26 -11.08
C LEU A 112 3.65 -15.63 -11.88
N SER A 113 4.06 -16.89 -11.91
CA SER A 113 5.18 -17.35 -12.76
C SER A 113 4.77 -17.53 -14.23
N GLU A 114 3.47 -17.68 -14.52
CA GLU A 114 2.97 -17.81 -15.89
C GLU A 114 2.78 -16.46 -16.59
N ILE A 115 2.71 -15.37 -15.83
CA ILE A 115 2.51 -14.01 -16.35
C ILE A 115 3.87 -13.44 -16.78
N THR A 116 3.97 -12.98 -18.02
CA THR A 116 5.18 -12.39 -18.58
C THR A 116 5.15 -10.86 -18.52
N CYS A 117 6.29 -10.25 -18.23
CA CYS A 117 6.46 -8.79 -18.31
C CYS A 117 7.79 -8.51 -19.02
N GLY A 118 7.73 -8.28 -20.33
CA GLY A 118 8.91 -8.30 -21.18
C GLY A 118 9.55 -9.70 -21.22
N ASN A 119 10.82 -9.80 -20.80
CA ASN A 119 11.58 -11.07 -20.88
C ASN A 119 11.52 -11.92 -19.60
N ASP A 120 11.08 -11.36 -18.48
CA ASP A 120 11.04 -12.02 -17.18
C ASP A 120 9.58 -12.35 -16.80
N CYS A 121 9.38 -13.32 -15.88
CA CYS A 121 8.06 -13.56 -15.31
C CYS A 121 7.77 -12.62 -14.13
N LEU A 122 6.49 -12.33 -13.91
CA LEU A 122 6.06 -11.37 -12.89
C LEU A 122 6.50 -11.78 -11.47
N TRP A 123 6.48 -13.07 -11.15
CA TRP A 123 6.96 -13.58 -9.85
C TRP A 123 8.40 -13.17 -9.56
N GLU A 124 9.31 -13.35 -10.51
CA GLU A 124 10.72 -12.99 -10.33
C GLU A 124 10.94 -11.49 -10.22
N ILE A 125 10.19 -10.71 -11.01
CA ILE A 125 10.25 -9.24 -10.96
C ILE A 125 9.78 -8.74 -9.58
N LEU A 126 8.61 -9.18 -9.12
CA LEU A 126 8.07 -8.78 -7.82
C LEU A 126 8.98 -9.22 -6.67
N ALA A 127 9.59 -10.41 -6.76
CA ALA A 127 10.55 -10.87 -5.76
C ALA A 127 11.79 -9.95 -5.70
N LYS A 128 12.34 -9.53 -6.84
CA LYS A 128 13.47 -8.58 -6.91
C LYS A 128 13.08 -7.23 -6.29
N GLU A 129 11.95 -6.64 -6.70
CA GLU A 129 11.47 -5.35 -6.19
C GLU A 129 11.20 -5.38 -4.67
N LEU A 130 10.49 -6.41 -4.19
CA LEU A 130 10.20 -6.55 -2.76
C LEU A 130 11.47 -6.75 -1.93
N THR A 131 12.47 -7.48 -2.46
CA THR A 131 13.76 -7.66 -1.79
C THR A 131 14.49 -6.33 -1.65
N GLU A 132 14.57 -5.54 -2.73
CA GLU A 132 15.23 -4.23 -2.69
C GLU A 132 14.55 -3.30 -1.67
N LEU A 133 13.21 -3.21 -1.70
CA LEU A 133 12.46 -2.40 -0.74
C LEU A 133 12.65 -2.88 0.70
N GLN A 134 12.63 -4.20 0.93
CA GLN A 134 12.83 -4.78 2.26
C GLN A 134 14.23 -4.46 2.80
N GLU A 135 15.28 -4.57 1.99
CA GLU A 135 16.65 -4.24 2.37
C GLU A 135 16.82 -2.76 2.74
N ILE A 136 16.21 -1.86 1.98
CA ILE A 136 16.24 -0.42 2.26
C ILE A 136 15.54 -0.11 3.59
N LEU A 137 14.34 -0.67 3.81
CA LEU A 137 13.55 -0.42 5.02
C LEU A 137 14.20 -0.99 6.28
N LYS A 138 14.95 -2.10 6.14
CA LYS A 138 15.69 -2.73 7.24
C LYS A 138 16.71 -1.81 7.89
N ILE A 139 17.25 -0.83 7.15
CA ILE A 139 18.22 0.16 7.66
C ILE A 139 17.67 0.91 8.87
N SER A 140 16.36 1.19 8.89
CA SER A 140 15.69 1.94 9.96
C SER A 140 14.71 1.09 10.78
N GLY A 141 14.74 -0.24 10.63
CA GLY A 141 13.85 -1.17 11.36
C GLY A 141 12.39 -1.11 10.91
N PHE A 142 12.12 -0.70 9.67
CA PHE A 142 10.78 -0.68 9.06
C PHE A 142 10.57 -1.84 8.08
N ASP A 143 11.42 -2.86 8.11
CA ASP A 143 11.27 -4.04 7.27
C ASP A 143 9.96 -4.77 7.55
N PHE A 144 9.52 -5.56 6.58
CA PHE A 144 8.24 -6.25 6.62
C PHE A 144 8.40 -7.75 6.47
N GLY A 145 7.51 -8.51 7.13
CA GLY A 145 7.46 -9.96 7.06
C GLY A 145 6.52 -10.49 5.98
N PHE A 146 6.33 -11.82 6.00
CA PHE A 146 5.51 -12.57 5.03
C PHE A 146 4.07 -12.04 4.88
N ARG A 147 3.47 -11.48 5.94
CA ARG A 147 2.09 -10.95 5.88
C ARG A 147 1.97 -9.86 4.82
N VAL A 148 2.89 -8.90 4.83
CA VAL A 148 2.88 -7.75 3.92
C VAL A 148 3.18 -8.21 2.50
N ILE A 149 4.11 -9.15 2.34
CA ILE A 149 4.42 -9.77 1.04
C ILE A 149 3.16 -10.42 0.46
N ASN A 150 2.50 -11.28 1.23
CA ASN A 150 1.30 -12.00 0.78
C ASN A 150 0.16 -11.03 0.40
N GLU A 151 -0.03 -9.95 1.15
CA GLU A 151 -1.05 -8.95 0.84
C GLU A 151 -0.73 -8.17 -0.43
N ILE A 152 0.53 -7.78 -0.65
CA ILE A 152 0.96 -7.14 -1.91
C ILE A 152 0.74 -8.08 -3.09
N LEU A 153 1.15 -9.35 -2.98
CA LEU A 153 0.96 -10.34 -4.06
C LEU A 153 -0.52 -10.59 -4.37
N ARG A 154 -1.38 -10.68 -3.34
CA ARG A 154 -2.84 -10.80 -3.53
C ARG A 154 -3.44 -9.55 -4.16
N PHE A 155 -2.94 -8.36 -3.81
CA PHE A 155 -3.35 -7.14 -4.50
C PHE A 155 -2.95 -7.16 -5.97
N MET A 156 -1.73 -7.62 -6.29
CA MET A 156 -1.30 -7.78 -7.69
C MET A 156 -2.21 -8.76 -8.44
N MET A 157 -2.67 -9.84 -7.81
CA MET A 157 -3.66 -10.76 -8.39
C MET A 157 -5.01 -10.10 -8.67
N VAL A 158 -5.52 -9.28 -7.73
CA VAL A 158 -6.76 -8.50 -7.92
C VAL A 158 -6.61 -7.53 -9.09
N ALA A 159 -5.49 -6.82 -9.15
CA ALA A 159 -5.17 -5.89 -10.23
C ALA A 159 -5.02 -6.59 -11.59
N TRP A 160 -4.41 -7.77 -11.61
CA TRP A 160 -4.26 -8.58 -12.83
C TRP A 160 -5.61 -9.03 -13.37
N ARG A 161 -6.53 -9.48 -12.50
CA ARG A 161 -7.92 -9.80 -12.89
C ARG A 161 -8.67 -8.59 -13.41
N TYR A 162 -8.51 -7.45 -12.75
CA TYR A 162 -9.08 -6.19 -13.23
C TYR A 162 -8.57 -5.80 -14.62
N GLU A 163 -7.36 -6.22 -15.02
CA GLU A 163 -6.85 -6.04 -16.39
C GLU A 163 -7.27 -7.16 -17.36
N ASN A 164 -8.25 -8.00 -16.99
CA ASN A 164 -8.73 -9.18 -17.72
C ASN A 164 -7.71 -10.32 -17.81
N SER A 165 -6.86 -10.47 -16.80
CA SER A 165 -5.91 -11.58 -16.68
C SER A 165 -5.02 -11.79 -17.92
N PRO A 166 -4.32 -10.74 -18.40
CA PRO A 166 -3.51 -10.84 -19.60
C PRO A 166 -2.30 -11.77 -19.37
N GLY A 167 -1.90 -12.51 -20.41
CA GLY A 167 -0.69 -13.35 -20.35
C GLY A 167 0.59 -12.52 -20.30
N GLU A 168 0.64 -11.43 -21.08
CA GLU A 168 1.69 -10.41 -21.00
C GLU A 168 1.11 -9.15 -20.35
N TRP A 169 1.68 -8.71 -19.24
CA TRP A 169 1.14 -7.64 -18.42
C TRP A 169 2.11 -6.46 -18.30
N ASP A 170 2.03 -5.52 -19.24
CA ASP A 170 3.01 -4.42 -19.35
C ASP A 170 2.83 -3.30 -18.32
N ASN A 171 1.61 -3.08 -17.85
CA ASN A 171 1.28 -1.94 -16.97
C ASN A 171 1.23 -2.30 -15.48
N TRP A 172 1.79 -3.46 -15.08
CA TRP A 172 1.80 -3.97 -13.71
C TRP A 172 2.41 -2.97 -12.71
N GLU A 173 3.39 -2.16 -13.15
CA GLU A 173 4.14 -1.21 -12.33
C GLU A 173 3.23 -0.17 -11.66
N ARG A 174 2.13 0.22 -12.33
CA ARG A 174 1.16 1.17 -11.75
C ARG A 174 0.49 0.62 -10.49
N TYR A 175 0.28 -0.70 -10.44
CA TYR A 175 -0.35 -1.38 -9.32
C TYR A 175 0.65 -1.64 -8.20
N PHE A 176 1.89 -1.94 -8.56
CA PHE A 176 2.96 -2.07 -7.60
C PHE A 176 3.29 -0.72 -6.94
N ASP A 177 3.29 0.39 -7.71
CA ASP A 177 3.39 1.76 -7.20
C ASP A 177 2.30 2.04 -6.16
N ALA A 178 1.04 1.67 -6.46
CA ALA A 178 -0.04 1.79 -5.50
C ALA A 178 0.23 1.01 -4.20
N GLN A 179 0.82 -0.20 -4.28
CA GLN A 179 1.19 -0.96 -3.08
C GLN A 179 2.36 -0.36 -2.31
N ILE A 180 3.34 0.24 -2.98
CA ILE A 180 4.38 1.01 -2.29
C ILE A 180 3.72 2.14 -1.50
N LYS A 181 2.89 2.99 -2.15
CA LYS A 181 2.22 4.12 -1.51
C LYS A 181 1.25 3.70 -0.39
N GLN A 182 0.45 2.65 -0.60
CA GLN A 182 -0.68 2.31 0.28
C GLN A 182 -0.34 1.28 1.38
N LYS A 183 0.71 0.47 1.18
CA LYS A 183 1.07 -0.63 2.09
C LYS A 183 2.43 -0.47 2.74
N ILE A 184 3.40 0.10 2.03
CA ILE A 184 4.78 0.24 2.52
C ILE A 184 4.99 1.59 3.20
N LEU A 185 4.76 2.68 2.46
CA LEU A 185 5.01 4.04 2.95
C LEU A 185 4.24 4.42 4.23
N PRO A 186 3.01 3.95 4.51
CA PRO A 186 2.26 4.34 5.71
C PRO A 186 2.94 4.00 7.03
N LYS A 187 3.87 3.04 7.02
CA LYS A 187 4.62 2.65 8.21
C LYS A 187 5.74 3.61 8.55
N LEU A 188 6.20 4.41 7.58
CA LEU A 188 7.35 5.28 7.75
C LEU A 188 6.99 6.49 8.59
N HIS A 189 7.73 6.64 9.69
CA HIS A 189 7.67 7.81 10.55
C HIS A 189 8.98 7.94 11.33
N GLY A 190 9.34 9.17 11.69
CA GLY A 190 10.52 9.40 12.52
C GLY A 190 11.23 10.71 12.26
N SER A 191 12.30 10.90 13.03
CA SER A 191 13.20 12.05 12.87
C SER A 191 14.09 11.92 11.64
N GLU A 192 14.67 13.04 11.21
CA GLU A 192 15.58 13.06 10.05
C GLU A 192 16.75 12.09 10.17
N LYS A 193 17.32 11.98 11.39
CA LYS A 193 18.40 11.03 11.67
C LYS A 193 17.96 9.58 11.55
N ALA A 194 16.69 9.30 11.84
CA ALA A 194 16.16 7.94 11.85
C ALA A 194 15.78 7.46 10.44
N ILE A 195 15.16 8.30 9.62
CA ILE A 195 14.57 7.86 8.34
C ILE A 195 15.02 8.64 7.11
N GLY A 196 15.79 9.73 7.23
CA GLY A 196 16.18 10.56 6.09
C GLY A 196 16.92 9.79 5.00
N ALA A 197 17.87 8.93 5.38
CA ALA A 197 18.58 8.08 4.42
C ALA A 197 17.68 7.04 3.75
N VAL A 198 16.70 6.51 4.48
CA VAL A 198 15.71 5.55 3.94
C VAL A 198 14.80 6.23 2.92
N LEU A 199 14.28 7.43 3.22
CA LEU A 199 13.45 8.19 2.28
C LEU A 199 14.20 8.48 0.98
N THR A 200 15.45 8.91 1.06
CA THR A 200 16.27 9.16 -0.14
C THR A 200 16.47 7.88 -0.96
N LYS A 201 16.79 6.75 -0.31
CA LYS A 201 16.98 5.48 -1.02
C LYS A 201 15.69 4.98 -1.68
N LEU A 202 14.58 4.97 -0.94
CA LEU A 202 13.27 4.58 -1.48
C LEU A 202 12.87 5.48 -2.65
N PHE A 203 13.14 6.78 -2.56
CA PHE A 203 12.84 7.72 -3.64
C PHE A 203 13.61 7.35 -4.91
N ASN A 204 14.90 7.04 -4.79
CA ASN A 204 15.72 6.64 -5.93
C ASN A 204 15.26 5.30 -6.55
N THR A 205 14.75 4.35 -5.75
CA THR A 205 14.14 3.10 -6.28
C THR A 205 12.87 3.37 -7.11
N CYS A 206 12.19 4.50 -6.87
CA CYS A 206 11.01 4.92 -7.63
C CYS A 206 11.33 5.59 -8.98
N LEU A 207 12.59 5.96 -9.22
CA LEU A 207 13.03 6.57 -10.47
C LEU A 207 13.31 5.50 -11.53
N GLU A 208 13.22 5.87 -12.80
CA GLU A 208 13.71 5.04 -13.91
C GLU A 208 15.23 4.81 -13.79
N GLU A 209 15.98 5.87 -13.47
CA GLU A 209 17.43 5.81 -13.21
C GLU A 209 17.73 5.68 -11.72
N ARG A 210 17.77 4.45 -11.20
CA ARG A 210 17.95 4.15 -9.76
C ARG A 210 19.29 4.58 -9.14
N ASN A 211 20.32 4.89 -9.94
CA ASN A 211 21.71 5.02 -9.47
C ASN A 211 22.17 6.45 -9.13
N ASN A 212 21.29 7.46 -9.20
CA ASN A 212 21.74 8.85 -9.20
C ASN A 212 21.87 9.50 -7.81
N ASN A 213 21.58 8.78 -6.71
CA ASN A 213 21.60 9.34 -5.34
C ASN A 213 20.89 10.71 -5.27
N GLU A 214 19.81 10.85 -6.03
CA GLU A 214 19.11 12.11 -6.20
C GLU A 214 18.52 12.57 -4.88
N ASN A 215 18.55 13.88 -4.67
CA ASN A 215 17.91 14.47 -3.51
C ASN A 215 16.42 14.66 -3.81
N PRO A 216 15.51 13.98 -3.09
CA PRO A 216 14.07 14.04 -3.39
C PRO A 216 13.52 15.47 -3.43
N LYS A 217 14.09 16.37 -2.61
CA LYS A 217 13.63 17.76 -2.47
C LYS A 217 13.82 18.57 -3.75
N ASN A 218 14.91 18.34 -4.46
CA ASN A 218 15.33 19.18 -5.59
C ASN A 218 15.05 18.51 -6.95
N PHE A 219 14.72 17.22 -6.95
CA PHE A 219 14.46 16.47 -8.16
C PHE A 219 13.11 16.86 -8.77
N GLU A 220 13.08 17.13 -10.07
CA GLU A 220 11.85 17.42 -10.82
C GLU A 220 11.20 16.11 -11.26
N ILE A 221 10.02 15.80 -10.70
CA ILE A 221 9.32 14.53 -10.92
C ILE A 221 8.40 14.69 -12.13
N SER A 222 8.50 13.78 -13.09
CA SER A 222 7.60 13.65 -14.23
C SER A 222 7.18 12.19 -14.40
N LYS A 223 6.16 11.92 -15.22
CA LYS A 223 5.71 10.53 -15.47
C LYS A 223 6.72 9.73 -16.29
N GLU A 224 7.62 10.41 -17.01
CA GLU A 224 8.61 9.80 -17.89
C GLU A 224 9.91 9.43 -17.17
N ASN A 225 10.21 10.05 -16.02
CA ASN A 225 11.43 9.80 -15.27
C ASN A 225 11.21 8.99 -13.99
N CYS A 226 9.96 8.61 -13.70
CA CYS A 226 9.58 7.85 -12.52
C CYS A 226 8.83 6.58 -12.89
N ARG A 227 9.42 5.45 -12.51
CA ARG A 227 8.82 4.13 -12.58
C ARG A 227 7.63 3.99 -11.61
N TYR A 228 7.79 4.53 -10.40
CA TYR A 228 6.75 4.54 -9.35
C TYR A 228 6.37 5.98 -9.00
N TYR A 229 5.65 6.62 -9.92
CA TYR A 229 5.36 8.06 -9.91
C TYR A 229 4.64 8.54 -8.64
N THR A 230 3.58 7.86 -8.21
CA THR A 230 2.78 8.32 -7.06
C THR A 230 3.53 8.14 -5.73
N SER A 231 4.33 7.07 -5.61
CA SER A 231 5.22 6.86 -4.47
C SER A 231 6.37 7.87 -4.44
N ALA A 232 6.96 8.20 -5.60
CA ALA A 232 7.99 9.22 -5.71
C ALA A 232 7.49 10.60 -5.26
N LEU A 233 6.28 10.99 -5.68
CA LEU A 233 5.64 12.24 -5.22
C LEU A 233 5.49 12.26 -3.69
N LYS A 234 4.93 11.19 -3.12
CA LYS A 234 4.72 11.10 -1.66
C LYS A 234 6.04 11.14 -0.90
N LEU A 235 7.06 10.43 -1.36
CA LEU A 235 8.39 10.43 -0.76
C LEU A 235 9.07 11.80 -0.83
N LYS A 236 8.89 12.54 -1.94
CA LYS A 236 9.37 13.92 -2.06
C LYS A 236 8.70 14.85 -1.06
N ASP A 237 7.39 14.75 -0.89
CA ASP A 237 6.67 15.59 0.08
C ASP A 237 7.05 15.23 1.52
N MET A 238 7.18 13.94 1.84
CA MET A 238 7.70 13.51 3.13
C MET A 238 9.13 14.03 3.37
N ALA A 239 9.99 14.04 2.36
CA ALA A 239 11.35 14.58 2.48
C ALA A 239 11.39 16.10 2.70
N LYS A 240 10.46 16.86 2.12
CA LYS A 240 10.30 18.30 2.40
C LYS A 240 9.87 18.53 3.85
N VAL A 241 8.81 17.85 4.29
CA VAL A 241 8.33 17.94 5.69
C VAL A 241 9.43 17.59 6.67
N LEU A 242 10.18 16.51 6.41
CA LEU A 242 11.29 16.09 7.26
C LEU A 242 12.40 17.14 7.37
N SER A 243 12.67 17.85 6.28
CA SER A 243 13.66 18.94 6.24
C SER A 243 13.21 20.15 7.06
N ASP A 244 11.91 20.48 6.98
CA ASP A 244 11.34 21.68 7.60
C ASP A 244 11.03 21.46 9.09
N GLN A 245 10.46 20.31 9.42
CA GLN A 245 9.95 19.98 10.77
C GLN A 245 10.90 19.06 11.56
N ARG A 246 11.96 18.51 10.95
CA ARG A 246 12.90 17.52 11.53
C ARG A 246 12.25 16.19 11.95
N TYR A 247 10.97 16.02 11.67
CA TYR A 247 10.17 14.84 11.89
C TYR A 247 9.16 14.72 10.75
N VAL A 248 8.86 13.49 10.32
CA VAL A 248 7.81 13.23 9.34
C VAL A 248 7.13 11.91 9.67
N SER A 249 5.84 11.82 9.34
CA SER A 249 5.10 10.58 9.20
C SER A 249 4.42 10.57 7.83
N PHE A 250 3.97 9.40 7.37
CA PHE A 250 3.21 9.31 6.12
C PHE A 250 1.97 10.21 6.07
N ILE A 251 1.42 10.55 7.23
CA ILE A 251 0.19 11.34 7.36
C ILE A 251 0.46 12.86 7.25
N ASN A 252 1.72 13.29 7.37
CA ASN A 252 2.11 14.70 7.29
C ASN A 252 2.14 15.25 5.85
#